data_AF-A0AAN6ZQD9-F1
#
_entry.id   AF-A0AAN6ZQD9-F1
#
_cell.length_a   1.000
_cell.length_b   1.000
_cell.length_c   1.000
_cell.angle_alpha   90.00
_cell.angle_beta   90.00
_cell.angle_gamma   90.00
#
_symmetry.space_group_name_H-M   'P 1'
#
loop_
_entity.id
_entity.type
_entity.pdbx_description
1 polymer ?
#
loop_
_entity_poly.entity_id
_entity_poly.type
_entity_poly.pdbx_seq_one_letter_code
_entity_poly.pdbx_strand_id
1 'polypeptide(L)'
;MNPYVANPDNIPATDRYADVPFYGRYFPRKDDFRVDPQHASVVAPCNGSVRIYPADEGGRDVFALGSVIVKSSHLHSPGNGQHTEIDYPYADANELRAVDIAKGVLKDVRVPEMFFAGKEAFKQQAREILRQLHAVKPTDGRLVRSHIVPDPNILSNGRIHPLEGDILFPNTNNDPDMGFMHNDFTESNCIVDNDRIVGLIDWEMASFFGWKTAGEVHRRIRTPQREHLVNANLSEERLQEIMFWNDLYDDGIPEF
;
A
#
# COMPACT_ATOMS: atom_id res chain seq x y z
N MET A 1 41.18 11.76 -13.48
CA MET A 1 40.21 11.71 -12.37
C MET A 1 39.75 10.27 -12.23
N ASN A 2 39.60 9.75 -11.01
CA ASN A 2 39.08 8.40 -10.84
C ASN A 2 37.56 8.42 -11.17
N PRO A 3 37.09 7.68 -12.19
CA PRO A 3 35.69 7.69 -12.60
C PRO A 3 34.74 7.11 -11.55
N TYR A 4 35.29 6.47 -10.51
CA TYR A 4 34.56 5.86 -9.40
C TYR A 4 34.50 6.75 -8.14
N VAL A 5 34.91 8.02 -8.21
CA VAL A 5 34.76 8.96 -7.09
C VAL A 5 33.27 9.27 -6.91
N ALA A 6 32.69 8.71 -5.84
CA ALA A 6 31.27 8.86 -5.55
C ALA A 6 30.94 10.07 -4.65
N ASN A 7 31.89 10.54 -3.82
CA ASN A 7 31.66 11.69 -2.94
C ASN A 7 31.63 12.99 -3.77
N PRO A 8 30.50 13.74 -3.82
CA PRO A 8 30.37 14.97 -4.60
C PRO A 8 31.45 16.01 -4.29
N ASP A 9 31.89 16.11 -3.03
CA ASP A 9 32.89 17.11 -2.60
C ASP A 9 34.27 16.85 -3.21
N ASN A 10 34.50 15.63 -3.69
CA ASN A 10 35.73 15.20 -4.33
C ASN A 10 35.63 15.21 -5.86
N ILE A 11 34.49 15.63 -6.43
CA ILE A 11 34.29 15.76 -7.88
C ILE A 11 34.70 17.18 -8.32
N PRO A 12 35.77 17.34 -9.11
CA PRO A 12 36.18 18.63 -9.65
C PRO A 12 35.11 19.24 -10.55
N ALA A 13 34.96 20.56 -10.51
CA ALA A 13 34.04 21.32 -11.38
C ALA A 13 34.33 21.14 -12.89
N THR A 14 35.51 20.63 -13.26
CA THR A 14 35.89 20.33 -14.65
C THR A 14 35.54 18.90 -15.08
N ASP A 15 34.85 18.12 -14.25
CA ASP A 15 34.43 16.78 -14.64
C ASP A 15 33.37 16.83 -15.75
N ARG A 16 33.66 16.14 -16.85
CA ARG A 16 32.79 16.04 -18.03
C ARG A 16 31.56 15.13 -17.80
N TYR A 17 31.53 14.42 -16.67
CA TYR A 17 30.48 13.48 -16.30
C TYR A 17 29.76 13.87 -15.01
N ALA A 18 30.02 15.07 -14.46
CA ALA A 18 29.37 15.54 -13.23
C ALA A 18 27.84 15.62 -13.35
N ASP A 19 27.34 15.83 -14.56
CA ASP A 19 25.94 16.00 -14.91
C ASP A 19 25.34 14.79 -15.65
N VAL A 20 26.08 13.68 -15.79
CA VAL A 20 25.63 12.49 -16.52
C VAL A 20 25.10 11.44 -15.53
N PRO A 21 23.77 11.21 -15.45
CA PRO A 21 23.17 10.32 -14.45
C PRO A 21 23.65 8.86 -14.55
N PHE A 22 24.01 8.42 -15.76
CA PHE A 22 24.50 7.07 -16.04
C PHE A 22 25.87 6.75 -15.41
N TYR A 23 26.58 7.74 -14.85
CA TYR A 23 27.84 7.49 -14.16
C TYR A 23 27.67 7.03 -12.70
N GLY A 24 26.44 6.93 -12.18
CA GLY A 24 26.12 6.12 -10.99
C GLY A 24 26.86 6.52 -9.71
N ARG A 25 27.20 7.80 -9.57
CA ARG A 25 27.97 8.32 -8.44
C ARG A 25 27.05 8.69 -7.30
N TYR A 26 26.88 7.76 -6.36
CA TYR A 26 26.15 8.02 -5.14
C TYR A 26 27.02 7.66 -3.94
N PHE A 27 27.23 8.63 -3.05
CA PHE A 27 27.92 8.43 -1.79
C PHE A 27 26.93 8.62 -0.64
N PRO A 28 26.57 7.54 0.06
CA PRO A 28 25.62 7.62 1.16
C PRO A 28 26.09 8.55 2.27
N ARG A 29 25.22 9.46 2.69
CA ARG A 29 25.42 10.38 3.82
C ARG A 29 24.70 9.86 5.06
N LYS A 30 25.05 10.41 6.22
CA LYS A 30 24.51 9.95 7.52
C LYS A 30 23.05 10.36 7.71
N ASP A 31 22.68 11.49 7.14
CA ASP A 31 21.37 12.15 7.13
C ASP A 31 20.50 11.75 5.93
N ASP A 32 21.01 10.88 5.06
CA ASP A 32 20.23 10.32 3.96
C ASP A 32 19.03 9.54 4.48
N PHE A 33 17.94 9.56 3.70
CA PHE A 33 16.77 8.75 3.97
C PHE A 33 17.18 7.28 4.17
N ARG A 34 16.73 6.73 5.28
CA ARG A 34 16.79 5.33 5.61
C ARG A 34 15.36 4.84 5.66
N VAL A 35 15.08 3.75 4.95
CA VAL A 35 13.81 3.06 5.12
C VAL A 35 13.70 2.67 6.59
N ASP A 36 12.71 3.23 7.27
CA ASP A 36 12.18 2.63 8.47
C ASP A 36 11.35 1.44 8.01
N PRO A 37 11.79 0.19 8.29
CA PRO A 37 11.05 -1.00 7.89
C PRO A 37 9.61 -1.03 8.40
N GLN A 38 9.28 -0.19 9.39
CA GLN A 38 7.97 -0.18 10.03
C GLN A 38 6.97 0.77 9.36
N HIS A 39 7.37 1.91 8.75
CA HIS A 39 6.40 2.96 8.35
C HIS A 39 6.89 3.96 7.28
N ALA A 40 6.87 3.63 5.99
CA ALA A 40 7.05 4.66 4.95
C ALA A 40 6.33 4.38 3.62
N SER A 41 5.49 5.33 3.18
CA SER A 41 5.16 5.48 1.75
C SER A 41 6.39 6.05 1.04
N VAL A 42 7.17 5.18 0.40
CA VAL A 42 8.41 5.55 -0.30
C VAL A 42 8.16 6.29 -1.63
N VAL A 43 6.93 6.27 -2.13
CA VAL A 43 6.57 6.92 -3.41
C VAL A 43 6.31 8.42 -3.24
N ALA A 44 5.72 8.86 -2.13
CA ALA A 44 5.40 10.27 -1.90
C ALA A 44 6.61 11.24 -2.01
N PRO A 45 7.81 10.92 -1.50
CA PRO A 45 8.98 11.77 -1.69
C PRO A 45 9.63 11.63 -3.07
N CYS A 46 9.24 10.65 -3.90
CA CYS A 46 9.76 10.49 -5.26
C CYS A 46 9.20 11.60 -6.18
N ASN A 47 10.02 12.57 -6.52
CA ASN A 47 9.67 13.65 -7.45
C ASN A 47 10.86 13.96 -8.36
N GLY A 48 10.72 14.94 -9.25
CA GLY A 48 11.76 15.30 -10.21
C GLY A 48 13.13 15.65 -9.59
N SER A 49 13.18 16.11 -8.34
CA SER A 49 14.44 16.48 -7.67
C SER A 49 15.26 15.29 -7.15
N VAL A 50 14.62 14.13 -6.96
CA VAL A 50 15.25 12.88 -6.49
C VAL A 50 15.26 11.79 -7.57
N ARG A 51 14.81 12.14 -8.78
CA ARG A 51 14.81 11.24 -9.94
C ARG A 51 16.21 11.18 -10.54
N ILE A 52 16.79 9.97 -10.56
CA ILE A 52 18.09 9.70 -11.18
C ILE A 52 17.95 9.80 -12.69
N TYR A 53 16.98 9.09 -13.27
CA TYR A 53 16.66 9.19 -14.68
C TYR A 53 15.19 8.87 -14.96
N PRO A 54 14.59 9.53 -15.95
CA PRO A 54 13.28 9.15 -16.44
C PRO A 54 13.39 7.86 -17.25
N ALA A 55 12.35 7.04 -17.21
CA ALA A 55 12.20 5.90 -18.09
C ALA A 55 11.71 6.30 -19.48
N ASP A 56 12.06 5.50 -20.47
CA ASP A 56 11.42 5.50 -21.79
C ASP A 56 9.97 4.99 -21.67
N GLU A 57 9.22 5.08 -22.77
CA GLU A 57 7.83 4.67 -22.86
C GLU A 57 7.60 3.23 -22.34
N GLY A 58 6.66 3.08 -21.38
CA GLY A 58 6.35 1.80 -20.73
C GLY A 58 7.32 1.39 -19.61
N GLY A 59 8.38 2.16 -19.38
CA GLY A 59 9.39 1.94 -18.33
C GLY A 59 8.98 2.46 -16.94
N ARG A 60 9.85 2.27 -15.94
CA ARG A 60 9.71 2.87 -14.58
C ARG A 60 10.81 3.89 -14.34
N ASP A 61 10.44 5.11 -13.94
CA ASP A 61 11.41 6.11 -13.48
C ASP A 61 12.20 5.56 -12.31
N VAL A 62 13.47 5.95 -12.21
CA VAL A 62 14.34 5.51 -11.11
C VAL A 62 14.68 6.70 -10.22
N PHE A 63 14.39 6.56 -8.94
CA PHE A 63 14.57 7.57 -7.91
C PHE A 63 15.59 7.09 -6.88
N ALA A 64 16.37 8.03 -6.34
CA ALA A 64 17.26 7.82 -5.20
C ALA A 64 16.72 8.59 -4.00
N LEU A 65 16.25 7.87 -2.99
CA LEU A 65 15.84 8.42 -1.70
C LEU A 65 16.86 8.00 -0.66
N GLY A 66 17.89 8.83 -0.47
CA GLY A 66 19.02 8.43 0.34
C GLY A 66 19.57 7.08 -0.14
N SER A 67 19.64 6.10 0.76
CA SER A 67 20.20 4.77 0.47
C SER A 67 19.28 3.85 -0.35
N VAL A 68 18.09 4.30 -0.72
CA VAL A 68 17.05 3.46 -1.32
C VAL A 68 16.81 3.86 -2.77
N ILE A 69 16.76 2.85 -3.63
CA ILE A 69 16.38 3.00 -5.03
C ILE A 69 14.92 2.61 -5.18
N VAL A 70 14.10 3.53 -5.69
CA VAL A 70 12.70 3.28 -6.02
C VAL A 70 12.57 3.28 -7.53
N LYS A 71 12.02 2.20 -8.10
CA LYS A 71 11.61 2.14 -9.51
C LYS A 71 10.09 2.27 -9.56
N SER A 72 9.57 3.34 -10.16
CA SER A 72 8.13 3.58 -10.20
C SER A 72 7.70 4.40 -11.41
N SER A 73 6.52 4.11 -11.97
CA SER A 73 5.89 4.84 -13.08
C SER A 73 4.97 5.98 -12.60
N HIS A 74 4.89 6.28 -11.29
CA HIS A 74 3.89 7.20 -10.73
C HIS A 74 3.95 8.66 -11.22
N LEU A 75 5.07 9.10 -11.82
CA LEU A 75 5.19 10.43 -12.44
C LEU A 75 4.84 10.44 -13.93
N HIS A 76 4.59 9.28 -14.54
CA HIS A 76 4.22 9.19 -15.95
C HIS A 76 2.77 9.63 -16.11
N SER A 77 2.57 10.65 -16.93
CA SER A 77 1.22 11.06 -17.31
C SER A 77 0.57 9.94 -18.12
N PRO A 78 -0.67 9.56 -17.83
CA PRO A 78 -1.48 8.72 -18.71
C PRO A 78 -1.89 9.57 -19.92
N GLY A 79 -0.94 9.84 -20.81
CA GLY A 79 -1.12 10.69 -21.99
C GLY A 79 -1.73 9.91 -23.15
N ASN A 80 -2.92 10.32 -23.58
CA ASN A 80 -3.53 10.14 -24.90
C ASN A 80 -2.85 9.16 -25.88
N GLY A 81 -3.12 7.87 -25.70
CA GLY A 81 -2.88 6.83 -26.72
C GLY A 81 -1.70 5.91 -26.43
N GLN A 82 -2.03 4.66 -26.14
CA GLN A 82 -1.15 3.49 -26.31
C GLN A 82 0.12 3.37 -25.44
N HIS A 83 0.15 3.93 -24.23
CA HIS A 83 1.12 3.45 -23.24
C HIS A 83 0.68 2.06 -22.75
N THR A 84 1.29 1.01 -23.30
CA THR A 84 1.25 -0.32 -22.68
C THR A 84 2.19 -0.26 -21.48
N GLU A 85 1.64 -0.04 -20.29
CA GLU A 85 2.41 -0.31 -19.08
C GLU A 85 2.86 -1.77 -19.18
N ILE A 86 4.17 -1.99 -19.22
CA ILE A 86 4.75 -3.33 -19.37
C ILE A 86 4.27 -4.16 -18.17
N ASP A 87 3.87 -5.41 -18.39
CA ASP A 87 3.45 -6.33 -17.33
C ASP A 87 4.64 -6.66 -16.41
N TYR A 88 4.85 -5.83 -15.39
CA TYR A 88 5.97 -5.94 -14.44
C TYR A 88 5.89 -7.06 -13.40
N PRO A 89 4.76 -7.70 -13.04
CA PRO A 89 4.72 -8.78 -12.05
C PRO A 89 5.70 -9.92 -12.33
N TYR A 90 5.83 -10.36 -13.59
CA TYR A 90 6.80 -11.39 -13.96
C TYR A 90 8.24 -10.89 -13.93
N ALA A 91 8.47 -9.64 -14.35
CA ALA A 91 9.80 -9.03 -14.29
C ALA A 91 10.27 -8.81 -12.84
N ASP A 92 9.36 -8.38 -11.95
CA ASP A 92 9.59 -8.19 -10.52
C ASP A 92 9.81 -9.54 -9.83
N ALA A 93 8.99 -10.56 -10.14
CA ALA A 93 9.21 -11.93 -9.66
C ALA A 93 10.55 -12.51 -10.12
N ASN A 94 10.95 -12.22 -11.37
CA ASN A 94 12.25 -12.62 -11.88
C ASN A 94 13.40 -11.87 -11.20
N GLU A 95 13.26 -10.56 -10.94
CA GLU A 95 14.25 -9.75 -10.21
C GLU A 95 14.45 -10.28 -8.79
N LEU A 96 13.37 -10.59 -8.06
CA LEU A 96 13.43 -11.24 -6.73
C LEU A 96 14.23 -12.54 -6.77
N ARG A 97 13.89 -13.44 -7.70
CA ARG A 97 14.58 -14.74 -7.84
C ARG A 97 16.04 -14.59 -8.25
N ALA A 98 16.34 -13.65 -9.13
CA ALA A 98 17.71 -13.37 -9.56
C ALA A 98 18.56 -12.80 -8.42
N VAL A 99 18.00 -11.90 -7.61
CA VAL A 99 18.63 -11.34 -6.39
C VAL A 99 18.97 -12.46 -5.40
N ASP A 100 18.06 -13.40 -5.16
CA ASP A 100 18.30 -14.53 -4.26
C ASP A 100 19.44 -15.43 -4.74
N ILE A 101 19.46 -15.76 -6.04
CA ILE A 101 20.55 -16.52 -6.65
C ILE A 101 21.87 -15.75 -6.55
N ALA A 102 21.85 -14.44 -6.85
CA ALA A 102 23.04 -13.60 -6.80
C ALA A 102 23.62 -13.49 -5.38
N LYS A 103 22.79 -13.37 -4.34
CA LYS A 103 23.22 -13.40 -2.93
C LYS A 103 23.96 -14.69 -2.57
N GLY A 104 23.55 -15.82 -3.15
CA GLY A 104 24.21 -17.11 -2.93
C GLY A 104 25.60 -17.24 -3.58
N VAL A 105 25.86 -16.49 -4.66
CA VAL A 105 27.09 -16.58 -5.46
C VAL A 105 28.07 -15.45 -5.15
N LEU A 106 27.57 -14.23 -4.98
CA LEU A 106 28.36 -13.01 -4.81
C LEU A 106 28.65 -12.76 -3.33
N LYS A 107 29.83 -13.19 -2.86
CA LYS A 107 30.22 -13.11 -1.44
C LYS A 107 30.71 -11.73 -1.01
N ASP A 108 31.47 -11.06 -1.87
CA ASP A 108 32.11 -9.77 -1.57
C ASP A 108 31.40 -8.57 -2.21
N VAL A 109 30.29 -8.82 -2.93
CA VAL A 109 29.49 -7.79 -3.59
C VAL A 109 28.13 -7.73 -2.93
N ARG A 110 27.74 -6.53 -2.47
CA ARG A 110 26.41 -6.32 -1.90
C ARG A 110 25.36 -6.37 -3.01
N VAL A 111 24.37 -7.23 -2.81
CA VAL A 111 23.18 -7.34 -3.64
C VAL A 111 22.04 -6.58 -2.94
N PRO A 112 21.14 -5.89 -3.67
CA PRO A 112 20.05 -5.13 -3.06
C PRO A 112 19.17 -5.98 -2.12
N GLU A 113 18.66 -5.30 -1.09
CA GLU A 113 17.56 -5.79 -0.26
C GLU A 113 16.26 -5.23 -0.85
N MET A 114 15.29 -6.10 -1.06
CA MET A 114 14.01 -5.75 -1.68
C MET A 114 13.00 -5.51 -0.58
N PHE A 115 12.50 -4.28 -0.47
CA PHE A 115 11.59 -3.87 0.61
C PHE A 115 10.10 -4.00 0.24
N PHE A 116 9.75 -3.92 -1.05
CA PHE A 116 8.36 -3.96 -1.52
C PHE A 116 8.25 -4.56 -2.93
N ALA A 117 7.41 -5.60 -3.09
CA ALA A 117 6.97 -6.10 -4.39
C ALA A 117 5.55 -6.71 -4.31
N GLY A 118 4.61 -6.27 -5.17
CA GLY A 118 3.31 -6.94 -5.41
C GLY A 118 2.12 -6.51 -4.55
N LYS A 119 1.32 -5.56 -5.06
CA LYS A 119 0.07 -5.06 -4.43
C LYS A 119 -1.03 -6.13 -4.28
N GLU A 120 -1.12 -7.05 -5.25
CA GLU A 120 -2.08 -8.16 -5.25
C GLU A 120 -1.85 -9.15 -4.10
N ALA A 121 -0.59 -9.45 -3.77
CA ALA A 121 -0.25 -10.39 -2.72
C ALA A 121 -0.75 -9.91 -1.35
N PHE A 122 -0.64 -8.61 -1.07
CA PHE A 122 -1.14 -8.02 0.17
C PHE A 122 -2.66 -7.97 0.23
N LYS A 123 -3.32 -7.65 -0.88
CA LYS A 123 -4.79 -7.67 -0.96
C LYS A 123 -5.34 -9.07 -0.67
N GLN A 124 -4.70 -10.12 -1.21
CA GLN A 124 -5.07 -11.49 -0.90
C GLN A 124 -4.84 -11.85 0.57
N GLN A 125 -3.73 -11.40 1.17
CA GLN A 125 -3.47 -11.58 2.60
C GLN A 125 -4.52 -10.87 3.46
N ALA A 126 -4.88 -9.63 3.11
CA ALA A 126 -5.91 -8.86 3.79
C ALA A 126 -7.27 -9.59 3.75
N ARG A 127 -7.68 -10.08 2.57
CA ARG A 127 -8.90 -10.90 2.41
C ARG A 127 -8.89 -12.13 3.29
N GLU A 128 -7.76 -12.84 3.38
CA GLU A 128 -7.62 -14.01 4.22
C GLU A 128 -7.73 -13.68 5.72
N ILE A 129 -7.07 -12.61 6.17
CA ILE A 129 -7.18 -12.16 7.55
C ILE A 129 -8.62 -11.76 7.90
N LEU A 130 -9.31 -11.01 7.02
CA LEU A 130 -10.71 -10.64 7.22
C LEU A 130 -11.61 -11.88 7.39
N ARG A 131 -11.39 -12.94 6.61
CA ARG A 131 -12.12 -14.22 6.76
C ARG A 131 -11.84 -14.87 8.10
N GLN A 132 -10.59 -14.88 8.55
CA GLN A 132 -10.22 -15.44 9.86
C GLN A 132 -10.85 -14.68 11.01
N LEU A 133 -10.89 -13.35 10.94
CA LEU A 133 -11.59 -12.52 11.93
C LEU A 133 -13.09 -12.85 11.93
N HIS A 134 -13.72 -12.89 10.75
CA HIS A 134 -15.16 -13.12 10.63
C HIS A 134 -15.62 -14.51 11.14
N ALA A 135 -14.72 -15.50 11.12
CA ALA A 135 -14.98 -16.82 11.68
C ALA A 135 -15.18 -16.80 13.21
N VAL A 136 -14.69 -15.77 13.90
CA VAL A 136 -14.90 -15.60 15.35
C VAL A 136 -16.32 -15.07 15.58
N LYS A 137 -17.12 -15.86 16.30
CA LYS A 137 -18.52 -15.56 16.64
C LYS A 137 -18.64 -15.04 18.08
N PRO A 138 -19.63 -14.17 18.37
CA PRO A 138 -19.81 -13.68 19.72
C PRO A 138 -20.22 -14.82 20.67
N THR A 139 -19.62 -14.87 21.85
CA THR A 139 -19.87 -15.92 22.86
C THR A 139 -20.78 -15.48 24.00
N ASP A 140 -21.16 -14.20 24.03
CA ASP A 140 -21.97 -13.58 25.09
C ASP A 140 -23.48 -13.60 24.81
N GLY A 141 -23.90 -14.32 23.77
CA GLY A 141 -25.31 -14.47 23.41
C GLY A 141 -25.93 -13.21 22.79
N ARG A 142 -25.13 -12.21 22.39
CA ARG A 142 -25.66 -11.06 21.64
C ARG A 142 -26.31 -11.53 20.34
N LEU A 143 -27.49 -10.98 20.05
CA LEU A 143 -28.30 -11.32 18.87
C LEU A 143 -28.36 -10.19 17.85
N VAL A 144 -27.76 -9.04 18.16
CA VAL A 144 -27.81 -7.83 17.33
C VAL A 144 -26.40 -7.28 17.08
N ARG A 145 -26.23 -6.62 15.94
CA ARG A 145 -24.95 -5.97 15.58
C ARG A 145 -24.56 -4.97 16.65
N SER A 146 -23.29 -4.98 17.03
CA SER A 146 -22.76 -4.09 18.06
C SER A 146 -21.24 -4.00 17.99
N HIS A 147 -20.71 -2.86 18.44
CA HIS A 147 -19.32 -2.76 18.84
C HIS A 147 -18.99 -3.78 19.94
N ILE A 148 -17.72 -4.15 20.08
CA ILE A 148 -17.30 -5.11 21.11
C ILE A 148 -17.75 -4.65 22.50
N VAL A 149 -17.48 -3.38 22.80
CA VAL A 149 -18.02 -2.68 23.95
C VAL A 149 -19.22 -1.84 23.50
N PRO A 150 -20.45 -2.14 23.96
CA PRO A 150 -21.62 -1.36 23.59
C PRO A 150 -21.51 0.08 24.08
N ASP A 151 -21.66 1.03 23.16
CA ASP A 151 -21.80 2.45 23.47
C ASP A 151 -23.26 2.88 23.23
N PRO A 152 -24.04 3.20 24.29
CA PRO A 152 -25.44 3.59 24.14
C PRO A 152 -25.62 4.92 23.40
N ASN A 153 -24.56 5.72 23.23
CA ASN A 153 -24.59 7.03 22.58
C ASN A 153 -23.86 7.04 21.23
N ILE A 154 -23.54 5.88 20.65
CA ILE A 154 -22.75 5.80 19.41
C ILE A 154 -23.35 6.61 18.24
N LEU A 155 -24.67 6.72 18.17
CA LEU A 155 -25.37 7.49 17.13
C LEU A 155 -25.46 9.00 17.41
N SER A 156 -25.13 9.44 18.63
CA SER A 156 -25.30 10.83 19.08
C SER A 156 -24.02 11.50 19.57
N ASN A 157 -22.97 10.73 19.87
CA ASN A 157 -21.70 11.24 20.39
C ASN A 157 -20.75 11.78 19.30
N GLY A 158 -21.08 11.61 18.01
CA GLY A 158 -20.29 12.09 16.89
C GLY A 158 -19.07 11.23 16.52
N ARG A 159 -18.90 10.06 17.14
CA ARG A 159 -17.78 9.13 16.87
C ARG A 159 -17.87 8.50 15.48
N ILE A 160 -19.08 8.28 14.98
CA ILE A 160 -19.31 7.71 13.64
C ILE A 160 -20.07 8.69 12.76
N HIS A 161 -19.82 8.60 11.45
CA HIS A 161 -20.54 9.40 10.46
C HIS A 161 -22.02 8.96 10.41
N PRO A 162 -23.01 9.86 10.20
CA PRO A 162 -24.43 9.47 10.16
C PRO A 162 -24.75 8.33 9.19
N LEU A 163 -24.17 8.38 7.98
CA LEU A 163 -24.29 7.30 6.99
C LEU A 163 -23.71 5.96 7.49
N GLU A 164 -22.62 5.99 8.25
CA GLU A 164 -22.07 4.77 8.86
C GLU A 164 -23.03 4.22 9.91
N GLY A 165 -23.62 5.10 10.74
CA GLY A 165 -24.65 4.73 11.70
C GLY A 165 -25.87 4.08 11.04
N ASP A 166 -26.34 4.63 9.93
CA ASP A 166 -27.47 4.10 9.15
C ASP A 166 -27.19 2.70 8.58
N ILE A 167 -25.93 2.45 8.15
CA ILE A 167 -25.50 1.13 7.63
C ILE A 167 -25.35 0.12 8.77
N LEU A 168 -24.69 0.50 9.86
CA LEU A 168 -24.37 -0.39 10.97
C LEU A 168 -25.59 -0.73 11.84
N PHE A 169 -26.44 0.27 12.10
CA PHE A 169 -27.55 0.19 13.05
C PHE A 169 -28.89 0.61 12.41
N PRO A 170 -29.33 -0.04 11.32
CA PRO A 170 -30.64 0.24 10.75
C PRO A 170 -31.75 -0.14 11.74
N ASN A 171 -32.94 0.43 11.56
CA ASN A 171 -34.12 0.16 12.40
C ASN A 171 -34.44 -1.35 12.57
N THR A 172 -34.06 -2.18 11.59
CA THR A 172 -34.09 -3.65 11.66
C THR A 172 -32.68 -4.20 11.84
N ASN A 173 -32.20 -4.25 13.09
CA ASN A 173 -30.86 -4.72 13.43
C ASN A 173 -30.79 -6.24 13.72
N ASN A 174 -31.43 -7.04 12.86
CA ASN A 174 -31.43 -8.50 12.97
C ASN A 174 -30.67 -9.08 11.78
N ASP A 175 -29.36 -9.20 11.91
CA ASP A 175 -28.52 -9.88 10.92
C ASP A 175 -28.18 -11.28 11.42
N PRO A 176 -28.58 -12.35 10.71
CA PRO A 176 -28.14 -13.69 11.05
C PRO A 176 -26.63 -13.87 10.84
N ASP A 177 -26.00 -13.04 10.00
CA ASP A 177 -24.56 -13.02 9.83
C ASP A 177 -23.91 -12.04 10.83
N MET A 178 -23.03 -12.58 11.67
CA MET A 178 -22.33 -11.81 12.69
C MET A 178 -20.97 -12.44 12.93
N GLY A 179 -19.91 -11.72 12.61
CA GLY A 179 -18.53 -12.13 12.87
C GLY A 179 -17.73 -10.99 13.46
N PHE A 180 -16.60 -11.32 14.08
CA PHE A 180 -15.66 -10.30 14.55
C PHE A 180 -15.01 -9.60 13.37
N MET A 181 -15.08 -8.27 13.34
CA MET A 181 -14.57 -7.43 12.26
C MET A 181 -13.66 -6.34 12.82
N HIS A 182 -12.60 -6.02 12.09
CA HIS A 182 -11.82 -4.81 12.35
C HIS A 182 -12.64 -3.53 12.08
N ASN A 183 -13.48 -3.57 11.04
CA ASN A 183 -14.35 -2.48 10.57
C ASN A 183 -13.63 -1.16 10.17
N ASP A 184 -12.31 -1.20 10.08
CA ASP A 184 -11.45 -0.11 9.58
C ASP A 184 -10.19 -0.70 8.92
N PHE A 185 -10.36 -1.77 8.13
CA PHE A 185 -9.24 -2.50 7.54
C PHE A 185 -8.72 -1.75 6.31
N THR A 186 -7.75 -0.87 6.50
CA THR A 186 -7.13 -0.06 5.45
C THR A 186 -5.63 -0.37 5.32
N GLU A 187 -5.02 0.07 4.22
CA GLU A 187 -3.58 -0.10 3.97
C GLU A 187 -2.73 0.52 5.10
N SER A 188 -3.16 1.66 5.66
CA SER A 188 -2.46 2.36 6.75
C SER A 188 -2.52 1.64 8.10
N ASN A 189 -3.45 0.69 8.26
CA ASN A 189 -3.66 -0.05 9.50
C ASN A 189 -2.95 -1.42 9.50
N CYS A 190 -2.20 -1.74 8.44
CA CYS A 190 -1.45 -2.98 8.30
C CYS A 190 0.04 -2.76 8.62
N ILE A 191 0.60 -3.59 9.52
CA ILE A 191 2.06 -3.68 9.75
C ILE A 191 2.60 -4.81 8.88
N VAL A 192 3.63 -4.51 8.07
CA VAL A 192 4.22 -5.45 7.13
C VAL A 192 5.67 -5.77 7.51
N ASP A 193 6.05 -7.04 7.38
CA ASP A 193 7.44 -7.52 7.47
C ASP A 193 7.65 -8.65 6.45
N ASN A 194 8.76 -8.64 5.72
CA ASN A 194 9.13 -9.66 4.73
C ASN A 194 7.96 -10.05 3.77
N ASP A 195 7.36 -9.04 3.13
CA ASP A 195 6.21 -9.19 2.21
C ASP A 195 4.95 -9.85 2.84
N ARG A 196 4.84 -9.82 4.17
CA ARG A 196 3.68 -10.35 4.90
C ARG A 196 3.05 -9.33 5.81
N ILE A 197 1.72 -9.34 5.90
CA ILE A 197 1.01 -8.64 6.97
C ILE A 197 1.28 -9.40 8.28
N VAL A 198 2.00 -8.77 9.19
CA VAL A 198 2.40 -9.35 10.48
C VAL A 198 1.69 -8.70 11.67
N GLY A 199 0.97 -7.60 11.44
CA GLY A 199 0.19 -6.93 12.46
C GLY A 199 -0.95 -6.09 11.90
N LEU A 200 -1.95 -5.86 12.74
CA LEU A 200 -3.06 -4.95 12.52
C LEU A 200 -3.19 -4.02 13.72
N ILE A 201 -3.43 -2.74 13.44
CA ILE A 201 -3.58 -1.68 14.45
C ILE A 201 -4.87 -0.92 14.22
N ASP A 202 -5.23 -0.06 15.17
CA ASP A 202 -6.43 0.78 15.12
C ASP A 202 -7.77 0.03 15.22
N TRP A 203 -7.85 -0.81 16.26
CA TRP A 203 -9.01 -1.68 16.54
C TRP A 203 -10.23 -0.94 17.10
N GLU A 204 -10.25 0.38 17.10
CA GLU A 204 -11.26 1.14 17.82
C GLU A 204 -12.66 1.05 17.21
N MET A 205 -12.73 0.66 15.93
CA MET A 205 -13.98 0.39 15.20
C MET A 205 -14.40 -1.09 15.26
N ALA A 206 -13.59 -1.94 15.90
CA ALA A 206 -13.82 -3.37 15.91
C ALA A 206 -15.16 -3.74 16.53
N SER A 207 -15.82 -4.72 15.91
CA SER A 207 -17.24 -4.97 16.14
C SER A 207 -17.66 -6.39 15.77
N PHE A 208 -18.86 -6.77 16.20
CA PHE A 208 -19.56 -7.95 15.69
C PHE A 208 -20.60 -7.53 14.66
N PHE A 209 -20.23 -7.58 13.39
CA PHE A 209 -21.05 -7.17 12.24
C PHE A 209 -21.09 -8.29 11.18
N GLY A 210 -22.11 -8.26 10.32
CA GLY A 210 -22.18 -9.14 9.16
C GLY A 210 -21.20 -8.70 8.07
N TRP A 211 -20.73 -9.65 7.28
CA TRP A 211 -19.73 -9.43 6.21
C TRP A 211 -20.17 -8.37 5.21
N LYS A 212 -21.44 -8.44 4.77
CA LYS A 212 -22.00 -7.47 3.82
C LYS A 212 -22.08 -6.06 4.41
N THR A 213 -22.42 -5.95 5.69
CA THR A 213 -22.48 -4.67 6.39
C THR A 213 -21.11 -4.04 6.52
N ALA A 214 -20.10 -4.81 6.94
CA ALA A 214 -18.73 -4.35 7.00
C ALA A 214 -18.21 -3.94 5.61
N GLY A 215 -18.54 -4.70 4.56
CA GLY A 215 -18.17 -4.37 3.19
C GLY A 215 -18.80 -3.08 2.65
N GLU A 216 -20.06 -2.80 3.01
CA GLU A 216 -20.73 -1.54 2.66
C GLU A 216 -20.08 -0.34 3.36
N VAL A 217 -19.78 -0.47 4.67
CA VAL A 217 -19.03 0.57 5.41
C VAL A 217 -17.65 0.77 4.81
N HIS A 218 -16.94 -0.32 4.50
CA HIS A 218 -15.61 -0.26 3.88
C HIS A 218 -15.63 0.56 2.60
N ARG A 219 -16.51 0.18 1.66
CA ARG A 219 -16.61 0.80 0.34
C ARG A 219 -17.00 2.27 0.37
N ARG A 220 -17.89 2.66 1.30
CA ARG A 220 -18.51 4.00 1.31
C ARG A 220 -17.89 4.96 2.32
N ILE A 221 -17.25 4.44 3.35
CA ILE A 221 -16.74 5.25 4.47
C ILE A 221 -15.23 5.11 4.59
N ARG A 222 -14.70 3.87 4.54
CA ARG A 222 -13.28 3.60 4.86
C ARG A 222 -12.35 3.76 3.66
N THR A 223 -12.89 3.66 2.45
CA THR A 223 -12.10 3.82 1.22
C THR A 223 -12.49 5.07 0.43
N PRO A 224 -11.55 5.64 -0.35
CA PRO A 224 -11.88 6.70 -1.29
C PRO A 224 -12.98 6.28 -2.27
N GLN A 225 -13.93 7.20 -2.51
CA GLN A 225 -14.96 7.03 -3.52
C GLN A 225 -14.65 7.92 -4.73
N ARG A 226 -15.11 7.50 -5.90
CA ARG A 226 -14.86 8.20 -7.15
C ARG A 226 -15.36 9.64 -7.10
N GLU A 227 -16.50 9.86 -6.47
CA GLU A 227 -17.15 11.17 -6.31
C GLU A 227 -16.26 12.16 -5.55
N HIS A 228 -15.42 11.67 -4.63
CA HIS A 228 -14.50 12.50 -3.85
C HIS A 228 -13.30 12.98 -4.69
N LEU A 229 -13.04 12.34 -5.82
CA LEU A 229 -11.86 12.57 -6.68
C LEU A 229 -12.21 13.24 -8.01
N VAL A 230 -13.49 13.55 -8.27
CA VAL A 230 -13.97 14.13 -9.54
C VAL A 230 -13.24 15.43 -9.89
N ASN A 231 -12.90 16.24 -8.90
CA ASN A 231 -12.19 17.51 -9.11
C ASN A 231 -10.67 17.37 -9.23
N ALA A 232 -10.13 16.16 -9.03
CA ALA A 232 -8.69 15.90 -9.04
C ALA A 232 -8.14 15.63 -10.45
N ASN A 233 -8.99 15.60 -11.50
CA ASN A 233 -8.61 15.34 -12.89
C ASN A 233 -7.69 14.11 -13.06
N LEU A 234 -7.96 13.05 -12.29
CA LEU A 234 -7.20 11.81 -12.33
C LEU A 234 -7.66 10.93 -13.50
N SER A 235 -6.75 10.15 -14.08
CA SER A 235 -7.11 9.13 -15.07
C SER A 235 -7.83 7.95 -14.43
N GLU A 236 -8.46 7.12 -15.27
CA GLU A 236 -9.13 5.90 -14.81
C GLU A 236 -8.16 4.95 -14.11
N GLU A 237 -6.94 4.83 -14.64
CA GLU A 237 -5.90 3.95 -14.09
C GLU A 237 -5.50 4.41 -12.68
N ARG A 238 -5.27 5.72 -12.49
CA ARG A 238 -4.95 6.28 -11.17
C ARG A 238 -6.11 6.16 -10.19
N LEU A 239 -7.34 6.29 -10.68
CA LEU A 239 -8.55 6.06 -9.87
C LEU A 239 -8.64 4.59 -9.42
N GLN A 240 -8.39 3.63 -10.33
CA GLN A 240 -8.38 2.20 -10.00
C GLN A 240 -7.26 1.85 -9.00
N GLU A 241 -6.09 2.48 -9.12
CA GLU A 241 -5.01 2.31 -8.15
C GLU A 241 -5.41 2.80 -6.75
N ILE A 242 -6.03 3.97 -6.64
CA ILE A 242 -6.47 4.53 -5.36
C ILE A 242 -7.58 3.68 -4.75
N MET A 243 -8.50 3.19 -5.58
CA MET A 243 -9.65 2.38 -5.16
C MET A 243 -9.35 0.87 -5.10
N PHE A 244 -8.07 0.49 -5.14
CA PHE A 244 -7.65 -0.90 -5.33
C PHE A 244 -8.15 -1.85 -4.23
N TRP A 245 -8.38 -1.36 -3.01
CA TRP A 245 -8.88 -2.15 -1.87
C TRP A 245 -10.39 -1.97 -1.62
N ASN A 246 -11.12 -1.25 -2.47
CA ASN A 246 -12.55 -1.00 -2.26
C ASN A 246 -13.40 -2.29 -2.29
N ASP A 247 -12.89 -3.34 -2.93
CA ASP A 247 -13.51 -4.64 -3.15
C ASP A 247 -12.96 -5.74 -2.22
N LEU A 248 -12.39 -5.38 -1.05
CA LEU A 248 -11.86 -6.37 -0.10
C LEU A 248 -12.91 -7.42 0.32
N TYR A 249 -14.20 -7.08 0.26
CA TYR A 249 -15.30 -7.93 0.73
C TYR A 249 -16.06 -8.64 -0.40
N ASP A 250 -15.70 -8.39 -1.67
CA ASP A 250 -16.53 -8.74 -2.82
C ASP A 250 -16.45 -10.22 -3.19
N ASP A 251 -15.37 -10.90 -2.81
CA ASP A 251 -15.17 -12.35 -3.00
C ASP A 251 -16.07 -13.20 -2.07
N GLY A 252 -16.84 -12.56 -1.18
CA GLY A 252 -17.73 -13.22 -0.23
C GLY A 252 -17.01 -14.00 0.89
N ILE A 253 -17.83 -14.58 1.77
CA ILE A 253 -17.39 -15.57 2.75
C ILE A 253 -17.33 -16.92 2.01
N PRO A 254 -16.23 -17.69 2.08
CA PRO A 254 -16.21 -19.05 1.56
C PRO A 254 -17.32 -19.88 2.21
N GLU A 255 -18.10 -20.59 1.40
CA GLU A 255 -19.01 -21.62 1.92
C GLU A 255 -18.14 -22.75 2.52
N PHE A 256 -18.22 -22.94 3.84
CA PHE A 256 -17.57 -24.04 4.54
C PHE A 256 -18.46 -25.29 4.54
#